data_AF-A0A2G9PC51-F1
#
_entry.id   AF-A0A2G9PC51-F1
#
_cell.length_a   1.000
_cell.length_b   1.000
_cell.length_c   1.000
_cell.angle_alpha   90.00
_cell.angle_beta   90.00
_cell.angle_gamma   90.00
#
_symmetry.space_group_name_H-M   'P 1'
#
loop_
_entity.id
_entity.type
_entity.pdbx_description
1 polymer ?
#
loop_
_entity_poly.entity_id
_entity_poly.type
_entity_poly.pdbx_seq_one_letter_code
_entity_poly.pdbx_strand_id
1 'polypeptide(L)'
;MKEKNWHDKSYKILLLIPIIIILFSLIYLTITYQKTGDLFKKDISLTGGTSITVYDQISANSIKLDLFEKLQNLNAREIYDFGTDEQKALIIET
;
A
#
# COMPACT_ATOMS: atom_id res chain seq x y z
N MET A 1 -10.30 -14.80 50.97
CA MET A 1 -10.54 -15.26 49.59
C MET A 1 -10.24 -14.10 48.67
N LYS A 2 -9.23 -14.20 47.79
CA LYS A 2 -8.84 -13.10 46.89
C LYS A 2 -9.92 -12.93 45.83
N GLU A 3 -10.51 -11.75 45.73
CA GLU A 3 -11.47 -11.44 44.67
C GLU A 3 -10.81 -11.61 43.31
N LYS A 4 -11.45 -12.36 42.42
CA LYS A 4 -10.95 -12.65 41.07
C LYS A 4 -11.18 -11.40 40.22
N ASN A 5 -10.11 -10.80 39.71
CA ASN A 5 -10.15 -9.57 38.90
C ASN A 5 -11.15 -9.70 37.73
N TRP A 6 -11.86 -8.62 37.39
CA TRP A 6 -12.91 -8.61 36.36
C TRP A 6 -12.46 -9.19 35.00
N HIS A 7 -11.20 -8.96 34.63
CA HIS A 7 -10.57 -9.53 33.44
C HIS A 7 -10.58 -11.07 33.41
N ASP A 8 -10.44 -11.75 34.56
CA ASP A 8 -10.39 -13.21 34.66
C ASP A 8 -11.75 -13.89 34.43
N LYS A 9 -12.86 -13.15 34.53
CA LYS A 9 -14.21 -13.70 34.28
C LYS A 9 -14.61 -13.65 32.81
N SER A 10 -14.09 -12.69 32.06
CA SER A 10 -14.54 -12.41 30.68
C SER A 10 -13.44 -12.53 29.62
N TYR A 11 -12.25 -13.03 29.95
CA TYR A 11 -11.11 -13.14 29.02
C TYR A 11 -11.47 -13.87 27.71
N LYS A 12 -12.35 -14.88 27.75
CA LYS A 12 -12.82 -15.60 26.55
C LYS A 12 -13.66 -14.72 25.62
N ILE A 13 -14.43 -13.80 26.18
CA ILE A 13 -15.21 -12.81 25.43
C ILE A 13 -14.28 -11.73 24.86
N LEU A 14 -13.26 -11.34 25.62
CA LEU A 14 -12.23 -10.40 25.14
C LEU A 14 -11.44 -10.97 23.94
N LEU A 15 -11.21 -12.30 23.92
CA LEU A 15 -10.61 -13.01 22.78
C LEU A 15 -11.54 -13.09 21.55
N LEU A 16 -12.83 -12.85 21.69
CA LEU A 16 -13.75 -12.85 20.54
C LEU A 16 -13.48 -11.67 19.60
N ILE A 17 -13.07 -10.52 20.15
CA ILE A 17 -12.76 -9.31 19.38
C ILE A 17 -11.63 -9.56 18.35
N PRO A 18 -10.43 -10.06 18.73
CA PRO A 18 -9.38 -10.34 17.76
C PRO A 18 -9.78 -11.45 16.77
N ILE A 19 -10.57 -12.45 17.19
CA ILE A 19 -11.08 -13.50 16.29
C ILE A 19 -11.98 -12.89 15.21
N ILE A 20 -12.90 -11.99 15.59
CA ILE A 20 -13.78 -11.29 14.65
C ILE A 20 -12.96 -10.43 13.69
N ILE A 21 -11.95 -9.70 14.18
CA ILE A 21 -11.06 -8.89 13.33
C ILE A 21 -10.36 -9.77 12.29
N ILE A 22 -9.80 -10.91 12.70
CA ILE A 22 -9.16 -11.86 11.79
C ILE A 22 -10.16 -12.36 10.73
N LEU A 23 -11.38 -12.70 11.15
CA LEU A 23 -12.41 -13.16 10.21
C LEU A 23 -12.75 -12.08 9.17
N PHE A 24 -12.90 -10.83 9.60
CA PHE A 24 -13.10 -9.70 8.68
C PHE A 24 -11.90 -9.49 7.75
N SER A 25 -10.66 -9.63 8.23
CA SER A 25 -9.47 -9.56 7.39
C SER A 25 -9.45 -10.64 6.31
N LEU A 26 -9.84 -11.88 6.64
CA LEU A 26 -9.91 -12.98 5.67
C LEU A 26 -10.99 -12.73 4.60
N ILE A 27 -12.16 -12.23 5.01
CA ILE A 27 -13.23 -11.84 4.09
C ILE A 27 -12.73 -10.74 3.14
N TYR A 28 -12.09 -9.70 3.68
CA TYR A 28 -11.54 -8.59 2.89
C TYR A 28 -10.52 -9.08 1.86
N LEU A 29 -9.57 -9.95 2.27
CA LEU A 29 -8.57 -10.53 1.37
C LEU A 29 -9.22 -11.35 0.25
N THR A 30 -10.25 -12.14 0.58
CA THR A 30 -10.98 -12.98 -0.39
C THR A 30 -11.71 -12.13 -1.43
N ILE A 31 -12.37 -11.05 -1.00
CA ILE A 31 -13.04 -10.10 -1.90
C ILE A 31 -12.02 -9.39 -2.80
N THR A 32 -10.87 -9.01 -2.25
CA THR A 32 -9.80 -8.33 -2.99
C THR A 32 -9.24 -9.27 -4.06
N TYR A 33 -8.88 -10.49 -3.69
CA TYR A 33 -8.39 -11.52 -4.61
C TYR A 33 -9.35 -11.79 -5.77
N GLN A 34 -10.65 -11.88 -5.51
CA GLN A 34 -11.64 -12.08 -6.58
C GLN A 34 -11.73 -10.88 -7.56
N LYS A 35 -11.46 -9.65 -7.10
CA LYS A 35 -11.54 -8.44 -7.92
C LYS A 35 -10.25 -8.15 -8.69
N THR A 36 -9.09 -8.31 -8.05
CA THR A 36 -7.79 -7.93 -8.62
C THR A 36 -6.94 -9.11 -9.06
N GLY A 37 -7.32 -10.35 -8.73
CA GLY A 37 -6.47 -11.54 -8.92
C GLY A 37 -5.30 -11.63 -7.94
N ASP A 38 -5.16 -10.62 -7.07
CA ASP A 38 -4.06 -10.46 -6.12
C ASP A 38 -4.60 -10.20 -4.72
N LEU A 39 -3.94 -10.76 -3.70
CA LEU A 39 -4.34 -10.60 -2.29
C LEU A 39 -4.17 -9.15 -1.79
N PHE A 40 -3.20 -8.43 -2.32
CA PHE A 40 -2.90 -7.03 -2.00
C PHE A 40 -2.22 -6.37 -3.19
N LYS A 41 -2.23 -5.03 -3.24
CA LYS A 41 -1.48 -4.28 -4.25
C LYS A 41 0.01 -4.51 -4.06
N LYS A 42 0.62 -5.19 -5.02
CA LYS A 42 2.07 -5.41 -5.06
C LYS A 42 2.74 -4.21 -5.70
N ASP A 43 3.89 -3.85 -5.16
CA ASP A 43 4.77 -2.84 -5.74
C ASP A 43 5.58 -3.44 -6.91
N ILE A 44 6.19 -2.58 -7.75
CA ILE A 44 6.96 -3.00 -8.93
C ILE A 44 8.12 -3.93 -8.58
N SER A 45 8.67 -3.78 -7.37
CA SER A 45 9.69 -4.66 -6.80
C SER A 45 9.21 -6.11 -6.63
N LEU A 46 7.90 -6.33 -6.50
CA LEU A 46 7.26 -7.63 -6.28
C LEU A 46 6.53 -8.17 -7.52
N THR A 47 6.00 -7.30 -8.38
CA THR A 47 5.39 -7.70 -9.66
C THR A 47 6.40 -7.90 -10.78
N GLY A 48 7.60 -7.32 -10.62
CA GLY A 48 8.52 -7.09 -11.74
C GLY A 48 8.11 -5.87 -12.55
N GLY A 49 9.06 -5.36 -13.33
CA GLY A 49 8.91 -4.15 -14.14
C GLY A 49 10.22 -3.38 -14.28
N THR A 50 10.15 -2.17 -14.82
CA THR A 50 11.31 -1.26 -14.91
C THR A 50 11.04 0.00 -14.11
N SER A 51 11.95 0.36 -13.21
CA SER A 51 11.91 1.62 -12.46
C SER A 51 13.13 2.47 -12.80
N ILE A 52 12.89 3.72 -13.17
CA ILE A 52 13.92 4.71 -13.53
C ILE A 52 13.75 5.92 -12.63
N THR A 53 14.82 6.32 -11.97
CA THR A 53 14.86 7.57 -11.20
C THR A 53 15.60 8.63 -12.00
N VAL A 54 14.95 9.78 -12.21
CA VAL A 54 15.49 10.95 -12.89
C VAL A 54 15.69 12.04 -11.85
N TYR A 55 16.92 12.49 -11.67
CA TYR A 55 17.28 13.55 -10.71
C TYR A 55 17.11 14.93 -11.35
N ASP A 56 15.86 15.36 -11.49
CA ASP A 56 15.51 16.67 -12.03
C ASP A 56 14.13 17.12 -11.52
N GLN A 57 13.84 18.42 -11.63
CA GLN A 57 12.57 19.03 -11.22
C GLN A 57 11.55 18.95 -12.35
N ILE A 58 11.06 17.73 -12.60
CA ILE A 58 10.13 17.44 -13.70
C ILE A 58 8.79 17.02 -13.11
N SER A 59 7.70 17.60 -13.61
CA SER A 59 6.36 17.19 -13.17
C SER A 59 6.02 15.76 -13.61
N ALA A 60 5.49 14.96 -12.69
CA ALA A 60 4.95 13.64 -12.99
C ALA A 60 3.80 13.70 -14.01
N ASN A 61 3.01 14.78 -14.02
CA ASN A 61 1.88 14.91 -14.93
C ASN A 61 2.32 15.13 -16.37
N SER A 62 3.34 15.96 -16.62
CA SER A 62 3.86 16.17 -17.98
C SER A 62 4.44 14.88 -18.55
N ILE A 63 5.23 14.17 -17.74
CA ILE A 63 5.82 12.88 -18.13
C ILE A 63 4.75 11.82 -18.38
N LYS A 64 3.70 11.78 -17.55
CA LYS A 64 2.57 10.88 -17.79
C LYS A 64 1.93 11.15 -19.14
N LEU A 65 1.63 12.41 -19.47
CA LEU A 65 1.01 12.78 -20.74
C LEU A 65 1.92 12.44 -21.94
N ASP A 66 3.21 12.77 -21.86
CA ASP A 66 4.16 12.59 -22.96
C ASP A 66 4.48 11.11 -23.26
N LEU A 67 4.43 10.26 -22.24
CA LEU A 67 4.75 8.83 -22.35
C LEU A 67 3.50 7.94 -22.37
N PHE A 68 2.30 8.46 -22.12
CA PHE A 68 1.05 7.70 -22.09
C PHE A 68 0.82 6.90 -23.37
N GLU A 69 1.14 7.48 -24.54
CA GLU A 69 0.98 6.82 -25.84
C GLU A 69 2.03 5.75 -26.12
N LYS A 70 3.18 5.78 -25.42
CA LYS A 70 4.34 4.93 -25.69
C LYS A 70 4.49 3.78 -24.71
N LEU A 71 4.05 3.96 -23.46
CA LEU A 71 4.24 3.01 -22.37
C LEU A 71 2.88 2.65 -21.75
N GLN A 72 2.57 1.35 -21.71
CA GLN A 72 1.37 0.85 -21.04
C GLN A 72 1.63 0.78 -19.53
N ASN A 73 0.60 1.08 -18.71
CA ASN A 73 0.66 1.04 -17.24
C ASN A 73 1.71 1.96 -16.59
N LEU A 74 1.99 3.10 -17.23
CA LEU A 74 2.94 4.08 -16.73
C LEU A 74 2.51 4.67 -15.37
N ASN A 75 3.39 4.55 -14.38
CA ASN A 75 3.30 5.27 -13.12
C ASN A 75 4.46 6.27 -13.02
N ALA A 76 4.20 7.46 -12.49
CA ALA A 76 5.21 8.47 -12.22
C ALA A 76 4.94 9.13 -10.87
N ARG A 77 5.99 9.26 -10.06
CA ARG A 77 5.96 9.78 -8.70
C ARG A 77 7.10 10.75 -8.47
N GLU A 78 6.77 11.94 -8.00
CA GLU A 78 7.73 12.96 -7.60
C GLU A 78 8.30 12.64 -6.21
N ILE A 79 9.59 12.90 -6.02
CA ILE A 79 10.31 12.73 -4.76
C ILE A 79 10.72 14.11 -4.26
N TYR A 80 10.27 14.41 -3.06
CA TYR A 80 10.52 15.67 -2.37
C TYR A 80 11.47 15.46 -1.20
N ASP A 81 12.33 16.44 -0.97
CA ASP A 81 13.12 16.52 0.24
C ASP A 81 12.22 16.94 1.41
N PHE A 82 12.22 16.15 2.49
CA PHE A 82 11.36 16.41 3.64
C PHE A 82 11.72 17.72 4.37
N GLY A 83 12.98 18.15 4.32
CA GLY A 83 13.45 19.35 5.02
C GLY A 83 13.21 20.65 4.26
N THR A 84 13.27 20.62 2.93
CA THR A 84 13.15 21.82 2.09
C THR A 84 11.89 21.91 1.24
N ASP A 85 11.09 20.83 1.18
CA ASP A 85 9.95 20.66 0.27
C ASP A 85 10.33 20.85 -1.21
N GLU A 86 11.63 20.76 -1.53
CA GLU A 86 12.12 20.82 -2.89
C GLU A 86 11.97 19.47 -3.57
N GLN A 87 11.47 19.47 -4.80
CA GLN A 87 11.54 18.30 -5.65
C GLN A 87 13.01 17.96 -5.93
N LYS A 88 13.42 16.73 -5.60
CA LYS A 88 14.77 16.20 -5.85
C LYS A 88 14.82 15.25 -7.03
N ALA A 89 13.74 14.51 -7.27
CA ALA A 89 13.72 13.52 -8.34
C ALA A 89 12.29 13.19 -8.80
N LEU A 90 12.22 12.46 -9.90
CA LEU A 90 11.04 11.81 -10.41
C LEU A 90 11.34 10.32 -10.60
N ILE A 91 10.47 9.45 -10.09
CA ILE A 91 10.50 8.01 -10.33
C ILE A 91 9.46 7.69 -11.39
N ILE A 92 9.87 6.95 -12.42
CA ILE A 92 9.03 6.46 -13.50
C ILE A 92 9.04 4.93 -13.46
N GLU A 93 7.87 4.32 -13.53
CA GLU A 93 7.65 2.88 -13.36
C GLU A 93 6.74 2.35 -14.47
N THR A 94 7.05 1.15 -14.97
CA THR A 94 6.27 0.42 -15.97
C THR A 94 6.23 -1.08 -15.71
#